data_AF-A0A6F9WQS5-F1
#
_entry.id   AF-A0A6F9WQS5-F1
#
_cell.length_a   1.000
_cell.length_b   1.000
_cell.length_c   1.000
_cell.angle_alpha   90.00
_cell.angle_beta   90.00
_cell.angle_gamma   90.00
#
_symmetry.space_group_name_H-M   'P 1'
#
loop_
_entity.id
_entity.type
_entity.pdbx_description
1 polymer ?
#
loop_
_entity_poly.entity_id
_entity_poly.type
_entity_poly.pdbx_seq_one_letter_code
_entity_poly.pdbx_strand_id
1 'polypeptide(L)'
;MTTKEEILQTIDEAEWSWLRAHLERGGLIAVDGSLELAEVALKIAGDDAGIIGRWIDGGLIGKPSAAQIEAWDTETTKRFDAVIVSPYVLIQERKVS
;
A
#
# COMPACT_ATOMS: atom_id res chain seq x y z
N MET A 1 -13.17 6.05 16.47
CA MET A 1 -13.23 6.24 15.00
C MET A 1 -11.81 6.54 14.59
N THR A 2 -11.20 5.70 13.77
CA THR A 2 -9.84 5.93 13.26
C THR A 2 -9.85 7.19 12.38
N THR A 3 -9.01 8.17 12.70
CA THR A 3 -8.88 9.38 11.88
C THR A 3 -7.76 9.26 10.86
N LYS A 4 -7.78 10.12 9.84
CA LYS A 4 -6.69 10.22 8.87
C LYS A 4 -5.35 10.56 9.54
N GLU A 5 -5.39 11.40 10.57
CA GLU A 5 -4.21 11.83 11.34
C GLU A 5 -3.61 10.67 12.13
N GLU A 6 -4.43 9.82 12.75
CA GLU A 6 -3.96 8.61 13.42
C GLU A 6 -3.28 7.67 12.42
N ILE A 7 -3.85 7.51 11.23
CA ILE A 7 -3.27 6.66 10.18
C ILE A 7 -1.92 7.20 9.71
N LEU A 8 -1.80 8.52 9.51
CA LEU A 8 -0.53 9.15 9.13
C LEU A 8 0.60 8.83 10.13
N GLN A 9 0.28 8.75 11.42
CA GLN A 9 1.26 8.39 12.46
C GLN A 9 1.62 6.90 12.48
N THR A 10 0.85 6.07 11.80
CA THR A 10 1.13 4.63 11.65
C THR A 10 1.83 4.27 10.35
N ILE A 11 2.00 5.24 9.43
CA ILE A 11 2.81 5.05 8.23
C ILE A 11 4.26 4.96 8.64
N ASP A 12 4.94 3.90 8.21
CA ASP A 12 6.35 3.68 8.48
C ASP A 12 7.10 3.27 7.21
N GLU A 13 8.41 3.43 7.23
CA GLU A 13 9.29 2.91 6.18
C GLU A 13 9.35 1.38 6.25
N ALA A 14 9.15 0.73 5.11
CA ALA A 14 9.36 -0.70 4.96
C ALA A 14 10.34 -1.02 3.83
N GLU A 15 11.20 -2.02 4.08
CA GLU A 15 12.06 -2.62 3.07
C GLU A 15 11.28 -3.66 2.26
N TRP A 16 11.61 -3.78 0.97
CA TRP A 16 10.94 -4.74 0.08
C TRP A 16 10.98 -6.19 0.60
N SER A 17 12.09 -6.59 1.24
CA SER A 17 12.26 -7.93 1.80
C SER A 17 11.20 -8.28 2.86
N TRP A 18 10.76 -7.31 3.67
CA TRP A 18 9.71 -7.50 4.68
C TRP A 18 8.33 -7.58 4.03
N LEU A 19 8.12 -6.79 2.98
CA LEU A 19 6.88 -6.76 2.21
C LEU A 19 6.69 -8.03 1.39
N ARG A 20 7.77 -8.62 0.89
CA ARG A 20 7.78 -9.91 0.15
C ARG A 20 7.06 -11.01 0.94
N ALA A 21 7.33 -11.12 2.24
CA ALA A 21 6.70 -12.11 3.10
C ALA A 21 5.18 -11.86 3.25
N HIS A 22 4.73 -10.60 3.20
CA HIS A 22 3.31 -10.24 3.26
C HIS A 22 2.60 -10.45 1.92
N LEU A 23 3.32 -10.23 0.81
CA LEU A 23 2.85 -10.55 -0.53
C LEU A 23 2.54 -12.04 -0.68
N GLU A 24 3.43 -12.92 -0.20
CA GLU A 24 3.24 -14.37 -0.23
C GLU A 24 2.04 -14.83 0.61
N ARG A 25 1.73 -14.11 1.68
CA ARG A 25 0.53 -14.31 2.50
C ARG A 25 -0.75 -13.76 1.85
N GLY A 26 -0.64 -13.06 0.72
CA GLY A 26 -1.76 -12.52 -0.05
C GLY A 26 -2.38 -11.23 0.51
N GLY A 27 -1.75 -10.61 1.52
CA GLY A 27 -2.27 -9.44 2.22
C GLY A 27 -1.68 -8.10 1.76
N LEU A 28 -0.83 -8.08 0.73
CA LEU A 28 -0.17 -6.87 0.25
C LEU A 28 -0.99 -6.15 -0.83
N ILE A 29 -1.25 -4.85 -0.62
CA ILE A 29 -1.92 -3.95 -1.56
C ILE A 29 -0.96 -2.83 -1.92
N ALA A 30 -0.67 -2.67 -3.21
CA ALA A 30 0.06 -1.53 -3.74
C ALA A 30 -0.92 -0.37 -4.02
N VAL A 31 -0.50 0.83 -3.64
CA VAL A 31 -1.22 2.09 -3.84
C VAL A 31 -0.42 2.94 -4.82
N ASP A 32 -1.09 3.44 -5.86
CA ASP A 32 -0.50 4.33 -6.85
C ASP A 32 -0.05 5.65 -6.22
N GLY A 33 1.05 6.22 -6.74
CA GLY A 33 1.63 7.47 -6.24
C GLY A 33 0.77 8.72 -6.44
N SER A 34 -0.36 8.62 -7.16
CA SER A 34 -1.34 9.70 -7.30
C SER A 34 -2.34 9.77 -6.14
N LEU A 35 -2.44 8.72 -5.32
CA LEU A 35 -3.29 8.68 -4.13
C LEU A 35 -2.49 8.95 -2.86
N GLU A 36 -3.16 9.44 -1.83
CA GLU A 36 -2.54 9.59 -0.52
C GLU A 36 -2.71 8.29 0.29
N LEU A 37 -1.61 7.68 0.73
CA LEU A 37 -1.63 6.39 1.44
C LEU A 37 -2.57 6.39 2.66
N ALA A 38 -2.57 7.48 3.44
CA ALA A 38 -3.44 7.59 4.61
C ALA A 38 -4.93 7.68 4.26
N GLU A 39 -5.27 8.33 3.13
CA GLU A 39 -6.65 8.39 2.65
C GLU A 39 -7.13 7.01 2.21
N VAL A 40 -6.31 6.27 1.46
CA VAL A 40 -6.64 4.91 1.04
C VAL A 40 -6.84 4.01 2.26
N ALA A 41 -5.92 4.05 3.22
CA ALA A 41 -6.03 3.29 4.45
C ALA A 41 -7.31 3.63 5.24
N LEU A 42 -7.68 4.91 5.32
CA LEU A 42 -8.92 5.35 5.97
C LEU A 42 -10.15 4.75 5.30
N LYS A 43 -10.19 4.76 3.97
CA LYS A 43 -11.30 4.21 3.19
C LYS A 43 -11.42 2.71 3.31
N ILE A 44 -10.29 1.99 3.34
CA ILE A 44 -10.27 0.54 3.59
C ILE A 44 -10.71 0.22 5.01
N ALA A 45 -10.20 0.94 6.03
CA ALA A 45 -10.61 0.77 7.42
C ALA A 45 -12.11 1.08 7.65
N GLY A 46 -12.67 1.99 6.87
CA GLY A 46 -14.08 2.36 6.87
C GLY A 46 -14.99 1.49 6.00
N ASP A 47 -14.45 0.46 5.33
CA ASP A 47 -15.17 -0.42 4.40
C ASP A 47 -15.97 0.35 3.32
N ASP A 48 -15.39 1.43 2.78
CA ASP A 48 -16.00 2.27 1.74
C ASP A 48 -15.91 1.59 0.36
N ALA A 49 -16.64 0.48 0.20
CA ALA A 49 -16.59 -0.39 -0.97
C ALA A 49 -16.84 0.35 -2.30
N GLY A 50 -17.62 1.45 -2.27
CA GLY A 50 -17.89 2.27 -3.45
C GLY A 50 -16.67 3.08 -3.93
N ILE A 51 -15.86 3.63 -3.02
CA ILE A 51 -14.60 4.28 -3.38
C ILE A 51 -13.52 3.24 -3.71
N ILE A 52 -13.41 2.20 -2.88
CA ILE A 52 -12.43 1.13 -3.06
C ILE A 52 -12.60 0.48 -4.44
N GLY A 53 -13.82 0.14 -4.83
CA GLY A 53 -14.11 -0.44 -6.14
C GLY A 53 -13.67 0.46 -7.30
N ARG A 54 -13.90 1.78 -7.20
CA ARG A 54 -13.46 2.75 -8.22
C ARG A 54 -11.95 2.81 -8.36
N TRP A 55 -11.21 2.74 -7.25
CA TRP A 55 -9.75 2.71 -7.30
C TRP A 55 -9.21 1.40 -7.87
N ILE A 56 -9.84 0.27 -7.56
CA ILE A 56 -9.49 -1.04 -8.13
C ILE A 56 -9.75 -1.03 -9.65
N ASP A 57 -10.93 -0.61 -10.08
CA ASP A 57 -11.29 -0.54 -11.51
C ASP A 57 -10.40 0.43 -12.29
N GLY A 58 -9.96 1.52 -11.63
CA GLY A 58 -9.01 2.48 -12.17
C GLY A 58 -7.54 2.02 -12.14
N GLY A 59 -7.23 0.88 -11.54
CA GLY A 59 -5.86 0.39 -11.37
C GLY A 59 -5.01 1.22 -10.39
N LEU A 60 -5.65 2.02 -9.54
CA LEU A 60 -4.98 2.91 -8.58
C LEU A 60 -4.61 2.19 -7.28
N ILE A 61 -5.34 1.14 -6.91
CA ILE A 61 -4.98 0.24 -5.82
C ILE A 61 -5.18 -1.20 -6.26
N GLY A 62 -4.36 -2.11 -5.75
CA GLY A 62 -4.52 -3.53 -6.04
C GLY A 62 -3.33 -4.36 -5.59
N LYS A 63 -3.31 -5.64 -5.97
CA LYS A 63 -2.10 -6.45 -5.79
C LYS A 63 -1.02 -5.95 -6.74
N PRO A 64 0.25 -5.91 -6.31
CA PRO A 64 1.33 -5.56 -7.20
C PRO A 64 1.41 -6.54 -8.37
N SER A 65 1.64 -6.01 -9.56
CA SER A 65 1.82 -6.82 -10.76
C SER A 65 3.15 -7.59 -10.72
N ALA A 66 3.24 -8.67 -11.50
CA ALA A 66 4.49 -9.44 -11.62
C ALA A 66 5.68 -8.55 -12.03
N ALA A 67 5.45 -7.58 -12.93
CA ALA A 67 6.46 -6.64 -13.37
C ALA A 67 6.93 -5.70 -12.25
N GLN A 68 6.02 -5.21 -11.40
CA GLN A 68 6.38 -4.41 -10.23
C GLN A 68 7.19 -5.23 -9.24
N ILE A 69 6.75 -6.46 -8.95
CA ILE A 69 7.45 -7.39 -8.04
C ILE A 69 8.88 -7.65 -8.54
N GLU A 70 9.06 -7.93 -9.83
CA GLU A 70 10.37 -8.15 -10.43
C GLU A 70 11.25 -6.90 -10.31
N ALA A 71 10.71 -5.71 -10.61
CA ALA A 71 11.44 -4.46 -10.48
C ALA A 71 11.91 -4.24 -9.03
N TRP A 72 11.04 -4.46 -8.05
CA TRP A 72 11.37 -4.31 -6.63
C TRP A 72 12.33 -5.39 -6.12
N ASP A 73 12.24 -6.62 -6.65
CA ASP A 73 13.20 -7.69 -6.36
C ASP A 73 14.61 -7.32 -6.84
N THR A 74 14.75 -6.56 -7.93
CA THR A 74 16.05 -6.08 -8.43
C THR A 74 16.60 -4.86 -7.70
N GLU A 75 15.74 -4.07 -7.04
CA GLU A 75 16.10 -2.79 -6.42
C GLU A 75 16.11 -2.91 -4.88
N THR A 76 17.17 -3.52 -4.32
CA THR A 76 17.28 -3.82 -2.89
C THR A 76 17.34 -2.61 -1.97
N THR A 77 17.72 -1.44 -2.50
CA THR A 77 17.74 -0.17 -1.75
C THR A 77 16.38 0.52 -1.72
N LYS A 78 15.38 -0.01 -2.43
CA LYS A 78 14.07 0.62 -2.53
C LYS A 78 13.35 0.59 -1.18
N ARG A 79 12.77 1.74 -0.84
CA ARG A 79 11.98 1.95 0.37
C ARG A 79 10.54 2.28 0.00
N PHE A 80 9.64 1.80 0.84
CA PHE A 80 8.20 1.98 0.67
C PHE A 80 7.64 2.62 1.93
N ASP A 81 6.62 3.44 1.76
CA ASP A 81 5.74 3.79 2.87
C ASP A 81 4.72 2.67 3.01
N ALA A 82 4.58 2.15 4.23
CA ALA A 82 3.69 1.05 4.54
C ALA A 82 2.75 1.42 5.68
N VAL A 83 1.50 0.96 5.58
CA VAL A 83 0.51 1.07 6.65
C VAL A 83 -0.30 -0.20 6.77
N ILE A 84 -0.55 -0.62 8.01
CA ILE A 84 -1.26 -1.86 8.31
C ILE A 84 -2.73 -1.55 8.53
N VAL A 85 -3.59 -2.10 7.67
CA VAL A 85 -5.05 -2.04 7.79
C VAL A 85 -5.57 -3.46 7.78
N SER A 86 -5.61 -4.08 8.96
CA SER A 86 -5.88 -5.51 9.12
C SER A 86 -7.11 -5.98 8.31
N PRO A 87 -6.99 -7.09 7.54
CA PRO A 87 -5.84 -8.00 7.45
C PRO A 87 -4.78 -7.61 6.41
N TYR A 88 -4.88 -6.42 5.81
CA TYR A 88 -4.06 -5.98 4.69
C TYR A 88 -2.90 -5.08 5.12
N VAL A 89 -1.85 -5.07 4.29
CA VAL A 89 -0.73 -4.13 4.36
C VAL A 89 -0.75 -3.33 3.06
N LEU A 90 -0.97 -2.02 3.18
CA LEU A 90 -0.93 -1.11 2.05
C LEU A 90 0.49 -0.57 1.93
N ILE A 91 1.00 -0.48 0.71
CA ILE A 91 2.31 0.06 0.41
C ILE A 91 2.24 1.10 -0.70
N GLN A 92 3.14 2.07 -0.65
CA GLN A 92 3.34 3.05 -1.70
C GLN A 92 4.84 3.24 -1.96
N GLU A 93 5.22 3.32 -3.22
CA GLU A 93 6.60 3.61 -3.61
C GLU A 93 6.96 5.03 -3.19
N ARG A 94 8.06 5.20 -2.43
CA ARG A 94 8.59 6.54 -2.19
C ARG A 94 9.24 7.06 -3.45
N LYS A 95 8.85 8.26 -3.87
CA LYS A 95 9.65 9.06 -4.79
C LYS A 95 10.84 9.61 -4.02
N VAL A 96 11.98 8.93 -4.12
CA VAL A 96 13.26 9.52 -3.71
C VAL A 96 13.50 10.69 -4.67
N SER A 97 13.31 11.91 -4.18
CA SER A 97 13.58 13.15 -4.92
C SER A 97 15.06 13.50 -4.88
#